data_AF-A0A925LT67-F1
#
_entry.id   AF-A0A925LT67-F1
#
_cell.length_a   1.000
_cell.length_b   1.000
_cell.length_c   1.000
_cell.angle_alpha   90.00
_cell.angle_beta   90.00
_cell.angle_gamma   90.00
#
_symmetry.space_group_name_H-M   'P 1'
#
loop_
_entity.id
_entity.type
_entity.pdbx_description
1 polymer ?
#
loop_
_entity_poly.entity_id
_entity_poly.type
_entity_poly.pdbx_seq_one_letter_code
_entity_poly.pdbx_strand_id
1 'polypeptide(L)'
;GPAWTPLKFYRFAGFSLAQSTLRFNVGEYNPDLGRSYAEIAGESRTQHKSQGFGTLQPKGIVWDNVRREASRVNESTPATSEKSILDGLPERDRGVPRGLVFDTSNDIALQAIADRQYLAVGDSALAKVTFYNRSRGAVTVQPQTSSFARVASGLGRDVTVAPDSQYSWSVVIRSPSITQPWWLSSPRNGDLFAPSLPVLRDVKDWMRMPEDERARADWLTARVTRKGSTTEVRAPVVYRYVDLIRGDVNRPLVVAPAVSITLDRIDELAKANTRLDRYFNVTLRSASVRPQVATVTIVTPTGMTADSASRTITLDSAATRTMTFRVRGRLQPGNHKLSARVTSGGPTYSIGYVPVEYEHITPQRMYRPAEVTLHAVNIDVPDRLNVAYIRGVGDNVVPALEELGIPVTVIEPRRIPTFDLSKFTTVVVGPRAYQASRDLIDNNSFLLDYSRNGGTLVVQYGQYEMTRPGMTPFPITMGRPHDRVAEETAAVTIIDSSSRALR
;
A
#
# COMPACT_ATOMS: atom_id res chain seq x y z
N GLY A 1 23.02 -11.50 47.02
CA GLY A 1 21.70 -11.23 47.62
C GLY A 1 20.95 -12.54 47.78
N PRO A 2 19.88 -12.60 48.60
CA PRO A 2 19.05 -13.79 48.72
C PRO A 2 18.45 -14.19 47.37
N ALA A 3 18.20 -15.49 47.18
CA ALA A 3 17.56 -16.00 45.97
C ALA A 3 16.14 -15.39 45.82
N TRP A 4 15.80 -14.98 44.60
CA TRP A 4 14.44 -14.53 44.30
C TRP A 4 13.45 -15.67 44.60
N THR A 5 12.39 -15.34 45.35
CA THR A 5 11.35 -16.31 45.73
C THR A 5 9.99 -15.75 45.30
N PRO A 6 9.14 -16.53 44.59
CA PRO A 6 7.82 -16.07 44.20
C PRO A 6 6.93 -15.86 45.43
N LEU A 7 6.27 -14.71 45.50
CA LEU A 7 5.29 -14.41 46.56
C LEU A 7 3.95 -15.11 46.32
N LYS A 8 3.59 -15.33 45.05
CA LYS A 8 2.42 -16.10 44.64
C LYS A 8 2.76 -16.92 43.41
N PHE A 9 2.13 -18.09 43.30
CA PHE A 9 2.24 -18.95 42.13
C PHE A 9 0.85 -19.34 41.64
N TYR A 10 0.58 -19.00 40.39
CA TYR A 10 -0.65 -19.31 39.69
C TYR A 10 -0.35 -20.21 38.49
N ARG A 11 -1.23 -21.18 38.25
CA ARG A 11 -1.22 -22.00 37.04
C ARG A 11 -2.40 -21.62 36.15
N PHE A 12 -2.16 -21.53 34.85
CA PHE A 12 -3.21 -21.28 33.87
C PHE A 12 -4.25 -22.41 33.90
N ALA A 13 -5.52 -22.08 34.10
CA ALA A 13 -6.60 -23.05 34.28
C ALA A 13 -7.41 -23.32 33.00
N GLY A 14 -6.99 -22.80 31.83
CA GLY A 14 -7.75 -22.86 30.57
C GLY A 14 -8.11 -24.26 30.06
N PHE A 15 -7.42 -25.32 30.50
CA PHE A 15 -7.74 -26.72 30.18
C PHE A 15 -8.56 -27.43 31.27
N SER A 16 -8.82 -26.80 32.42
CA SER A 16 -9.57 -27.36 33.54
C SER A 16 -10.27 -26.24 34.32
N LEU A 17 -11.27 -25.62 33.69
CA LEU A 17 -12.01 -24.48 34.26
C LEU A 17 -12.63 -24.78 35.62
N ALA A 18 -13.02 -26.03 35.88
CA ALA A 18 -13.55 -26.49 37.16
C ALA A 18 -12.55 -26.36 38.33
N GLN A 19 -11.24 -26.25 38.04
CA GLN A 19 -10.19 -26.06 39.04
C GLN A 19 -9.71 -24.61 39.16
N SER A 20 -10.33 -23.67 38.43
CA SER A 20 -10.01 -22.26 38.53
C SER A 20 -10.36 -21.73 39.92
N THR A 21 -9.46 -20.97 40.54
CA THR A 21 -9.73 -20.29 41.81
C THR A 21 -9.94 -18.80 41.61
N LEU A 22 -9.48 -18.23 40.50
CA LEU A 22 -9.58 -16.81 40.22
C LEU A 22 -9.91 -16.60 38.74
N ARG A 23 -10.92 -15.75 38.50
CA ARG A 23 -11.30 -15.27 37.18
C ARG A 23 -11.23 -13.75 37.18
N PHE A 24 -10.54 -13.18 36.20
CA PHE A 24 -10.32 -11.73 36.12
C PHE A 24 -10.30 -11.25 34.67
N ASN A 25 -10.65 -9.97 34.47
CA ASN A 25 -10.77 -9.37 33.14
C ASN A 25 -9.40 -8.84 32.68
N VAL A 26 -8.72 -9.54 31.79
CA VAL A 26 -7.46 -9.07 31.16
C VAL A 26 -7.72 -8.12 29.99
N GLY A 27 -8.98 -7.98 29.58
CA GLY A 27 -9.45 -7.03 28.58
C GLY A 27 -9.80 -5.65 29.15
N GLU A 28 -9.68 -5.46 30.48
CA GLU A 28 -9.83 -4.16 31.13
C GLU A 28 -8.80 -3.17 30.56
N TYR A 29 -9.27 -1.96 30.23
CA TYR A 29 -8.43 -0.95 29.62
C TYR A 29 -7.57 -0.26 30.68
N ASN A 30 -6.26 -0.26 30.48
CA ASN A 30 -5.37 0.50 31.32
C ASN A 30 -5.09 1.88 30.68
N PRO A 31 -5.56 2.99 31.27
CA PRO A 31 -5.34 4.34 30.73
C PRO A 31 -3.87 4.76 30.74
N ASP A 32 -3.06 4.23 31.65
CA ASP A 32 -1.61 4.52 31.72
C ASP A 32 -0.85 3.83 30.58
N LEU A 33 -1.34 2.67 30.11
CA LEU A 33 -0.76 1.93 28.98
C LEU A 33 -1.44 2.28 27.65
N GLY A 34 -2.58 2.98 27.69
CA GLY A 34 -3.43 3.25 26.54
C GLY A 34 -4.06 2.00 25.91
N ARG A 35 -3.98 0.83 26.53
CA ARG A 35 -4.38 -0.51 26.01
C ARG A 35 -4.71 -1.47 27.15
N SER A 36 -5.42 -2.55 26.84
CA SER A 36 -5.63 -3.69 27.76
C SER A 36 -4.47 -4.68 27.73
N TYR A 37 -4.35 -5.50 28.79
CA TYR A 37 -3.36 -6.59 28.81
C TYR A 37 -3.60 -7.61 27.71
N ALA A 38 -4.86 -7.83 27.32
CA ALA A 38 -5.22 -8.71 26.20
C ALA A 38 -4.72 -8.15 24.84
N GLU A 39 -4.80 -6.85 24.61
CA GLU A 39 -4.23 -6.20 23.42
C GLU A 39 -2.70 -6.37 23.39
N ILE A 40 -2.03 -6.15 24.52
CA ILE A 40 -0.57 -6.30 24.66
C ILE A 40 -0.15 -7.76 24.46
N ALA A 41 -0.87 -8.71 25.05
CA ALA A 41 -0.59 -10.13 24.90
C ALA A 41 -0.76 -10.59 23.43
N GLY A 42 -1.78 -10.10 22.73
CA GLY A 42 -1.97 -10.39 21.31
C GLY A 42 -0.84 -9.85 20.42
N GLU A 43 -0.36 -8.64 20.70
CA GLU A 43 0.81 -8.08 20.03
C GLU A 43 2.09 -8.85 20.35
N SER A 44 2.33 -9.16 21.63
CA SER A 44 3.49 -9.96 22.06
C SER A 44 3.52 -11.32 21.36
N ARG A 45 2.37 -11.98 21.26
CA ARG A 45 2.25 -13.27 20.57
C ARG A 45 2.59 -13.15 19.08
N THR A 46 2.23 -12.04 18.45
CA THR A 46 2.54 -11.74 17.05
C THR A 46 4.05 -11.55 16.80
N GLN A 47 4.85 -11.24 17.83
CA GLN A 47 6.32 -11.15 17.68
C GLN A 47 7.01 -12.51 17.49
N HIS A 48 6.30 -13.62 17.69
CA HIS A 48 6.75 -14.98 17.34
C HIS A 48 6.64 -15.25 15.83
N LYS A 49 7.27 -14.37 15.02
CA LYS A 49 7.10 -14.31 13.56
C LYS A 49 7.53 -15.60 12.85
N SER A 50 8.62 -16.25 13.31
CA SER A 50 9.10 -17.51 12.72
C SER A 50 8.18 -18.70 13.00
N GLN A 51 7.34 -18.65 14.04
CA GLN A 51 6.35 -19.69 14.35
C GLN A 51 4.96 -19.38 13.79
N GLY A 52 4.75 -18.19 13.23
CA GLY A 52 3.46 -17.79 12.66
C GLY A 52 2.36 -17.62 13.72
N PHE A 53 2.68 -17.14 14.92
CA PHE A 53 1.68 -16.99 16.00
C PHE A 53 0.93 -15.65 16.02
N GLY A 54 0.82 -14.99 14.87
CA GLY A 54 -0.06 -13.83 14.72
C GLY A 54 -1.46 -14.09 15.25
N THR A 55 -2.01 -13.13 16.00
CA THR A 55 -3.34 -13.24 16.61
C THR A 55 -4.03 -11.89 16.65
N LEU A 56 -5.34 -11.90 16.90
CA LEU A 56 -6.10 -10.67 17.12
C LEU A 56 -5.66 -10.00 18.42
N GLN A 57 -5.77 -8.68 18.45
CA GLN A 57 -5.67 -7.89 19.67
C GLN A 57 -7.12 -7.60 20.13
N PRO A 58 -7.73 -8.49 20.93
CA PRO A 58 -9.13 -8.34 21.31
C PRO A 58 -9.32 -7.07 22.15
N LYS A 59 -10.40 -6.34 21.87
CA LYS A 59 -10.82 -5.17 22.65
C LYS A 59 -12.05 -5.54 23.47
N GLY A 60 -12.22 -4.91 24.62
CA GLY A 60 -13.34 -5.15 25.52
C GLY A 60 -13.09 -6.34 26.43
N ILE A 61 -14.15 -6.91 27.01
CA ILE A 61 -14.04 -7.90 28.08
C ILE A 61 -13.38 -9.20 27.59
N VAL A 62 -12.27 -9.57 28.22
CA VAL A 62 -11.54 -10.82 27.99
C VAL A 62 -11.26 -11.46 29.34
N TRP A 63 -11.81 -12.65 29.58
CA TRP A 63 -11.67 -13.34 30.87
C TRP A 63 -10.56 -14.37 30.84
N ASP A 64 -9.62 -14.25 31.78
CA ASP A 64 -8.66 -15.29 32.10
C ASP A 64 -9.02 -16.02 33.39
N ASN A 65 -8.60 -17.28 33.46
CA ASN A 65 -8.90 -18.18 34.57
C ASN A 65 -7.59 -18.81 35.04
N VAL A 66 -7.29 -18.67 36.32
CA VAL A 66 -6.08 -19.19 36.94
C VAL A 66 -6.40 -19.92 38.24
N ARG A 67 -5.56 -20.88 38.58
CA ARG A 67 -5.58 -21.58 39.86
C ARG A 67 -4.39 -21.14 40.69
N ARG A 68 -4.63 -20.64 41.91
CA ARG A 68 -3.57 -20.35 42.88
C ARG A 68 -3.06 -21.67 43.44
N GLU A 69 -1.80 -21.98 43.20
CA GLU A 69 -1.15 -23.20 43.70
C GLU A 69 -0.37 -22.92 44.98
N ALA A 70 0.18 -21.71 45.14
CA ALA A 70 0.86 -21.29 46.36
C ALA A 70 0.77 -19.78 46.59
N SER A 71 0.82 -19.36 47.86
CA SER A 71 0.95 -17.97 48.27
C SER A 71 1.85 -17.91 49.50
N ARG A 72 2.70 -16.88 49.58
CA ARG A 72 3.51 -16.48 50.75
C ARG A 72 3.08 -15.13 51.32
N VAL A 73 2.01 -14.58 50.76
CA VAL A 73 1.33 -13.36 51.19
C VAL A 73 -0.15 -13.71 51.33
N ASN A 74 -0.86 -13.17 52.32
CA ASN A 74 -2.27 -13.47 52.54
C ASN A 74 -2.58 -15.00 52.54
N GLU A 75 -1.74 -15.81 53.18
CA GLU A 75 -1.85 -17.28 53.14
C GLU A 75 -3.19 -17.79 53.69
N SER A 76 -3.76 -17.06 54.66
CA SER A 76 -5.07 -17.34 55.25
C SER A 76 -6.25 -16.94 54.37
N THR A 77 -6.06 -16.15 53.30
CA THR A 77 -7.12 -15.74 52.39
C THR A 77 -7.45 -16.86 51.41
N PRO A 78 -8.70 -17.37 51.36
CA PRO A 78 -9.08 -18.39 50.39
C PRO A 78 -8.80 -17.97 48.96
N ALA A 79 -8.25 -18.87 48.13
CA ALA A 79 -7.91 -18.55 46.74
C ALA A 79 -9.12 -18.06 45.92
N THR A 80 -10.32 -18.55 46.25
CA THR A 80 -11.60 -18.19 45.62
C THR A 80 -12.14 -16.82 46.02
N SER A 81 -11.51 -16.16 47.00
CA SER A 81 -11.90 -14.81 47.45
C SER A 81 -11.02 -13.71 46.86
N GLU A 82 -9.97 -14.06 46.12
CA GLU A 82 -9.15 -13.10 45.39
C GLU A 82 -9.96 -12.49 44.24
N LYS A 83 -9.77 -11.20 44.00
CA LYS A 83 -10.31 -10.43 42.87
C LYS A 83 -9.24 -10.16 41.81
N SER A 84 -7.96 -10.23 42.20
CA SER A 84 -6.81 -10.03 41.31
C SER A 84 -5.63 -10.91 41.71
N ILE A 85 -4.77 -11.22 40.72
CA ILE A 85 -3.47 -11.88 40.97
C ILE A 85 -2.55 -11.02 41.85
N LEU A 86 -2.86 -9.73 42.00
CA LEU A 86 -2.09 -8.76 42.77
C LEU A 86 -2.54 -8.60 44.23
N ASP A 87 -3.68 -9.19 44.63
CA ASP A 87 -4.24 -8.99 45.97
C ASP A 87 -3.24 -9.38 47.07
N GLY A 88 -2.94 -8.47 48.01
CA GLY A 88 -2.02 -8.76 49.11
C GLY A 88 -0.53 -8.72 48.76
N LEU A 89 -0.18 -8.42 47.51
CA LEU A 89 1.20 -8.03 47.19
C LEU A 89 1.47 -6.62 47.73
N PRO A 90 2.67 -6.34 48.25
CA PRO A 90 3.03 -5.00 48.67
C PRO A 90 2.98 -4.06 47.46
N GLU A 91 2.09 -3.07 47.52
CA GLU A 91 2.06 -1.97 46.55
C GLU A 91 3.39 -1.23 46.67
N ARG A 92 4.26 -1.36 45.67
CA ARG A 92 5.36 -0.41 45.52
C ARG A 92 4.72 0.87 45.03
N ASP A 93 4.81 1.91 45.86
CA ASP A 93 4.50 3.29 45.51
C ASP A 93 5.48 3.73 44.40
N ARG A 94 5.23 3.25 43.18
CA ARG A 94 5.86 3.80 41.99
C ARG A 94 5.15 5.11 41.82
N GLY A 95 5.72 6.16 42.40
CA GLY A 95 5.38 7.52 42.02
C GLY A 95 5.33 7.53 40.50
N VAL A 96 4.11 7.60 39.95
CA VAL A 96 3.92 7.83 38.53
C VAL A 96 4.80 9.03 38.24
N PRO A 97 5.76 8.96 37.30
CA PRO A 97 6.54 10.15 36.97
C PRO A 97 5.52 11.26 36.71
N ARG A 98 5.51 12.30 37.56
CA ARG A 98 4.54 13.41 37.52
C ARG A 98 4.63 14.25 36.22
N GLY A 99 5.15 13.69 35.14
CA GLY A 99 5.35 14.32 33.84
C GLY A 99 4.95 13.47 32.63
N LEU A 100 4.40 12.26 32.80
CA LEU A 100 3.78 11.56 31.67
C LEU A 100 2.28 11.80 31.70
N VAL A 101 1.87 12.92 31.10
CA VAL A 101 0.48 13.12 30.69
C VAL A 101 0.24 12.17 29.51
N PHE A 102 -0.23 10.97 29.79
CA PHE A 102 -0.90 10.18 28.77
C PHE A 102 -2.25 10.83 28.52
N ASP A 103 -2.54 11.13 27.25
CA ASP A 103 -3.79 11.71 26.84
C ASP A 103 -4.96 10.80 27.26
N THR A 104 -5.68 11.22 28.31
CA THR A 104 -6.83 10.50 28.89
C THR A 104 -8.08 10.53 28.00
N SER A 105 -8.01 11.14 26.80
CA SER A 105 -9.15 11.22 25.87
C SER A 105 -9.49 9.90 25.15
N ASN A 106 -8.74 8.82 25.40
CA ASN A 106 -8.90 7.51 24.74
C ASN A 106 -9.78 6.50 25.49
N ASP A 107 -10.51 6.93 26.54
CA ASP A 107 -11.35 6.06 27.37
C ASP A 107 -12.67 5.63 26.71
N ILE A 108 -12.89 6.02 25.45
CA ILE A 108 -14.00 5.58 24.61
C ILE A 108 -13.44 5.23 23.23
N ALA A 109 -13.88 4.11 22.65
CA ALA A 109 -13.48 3.73 21.29
C ALA A 109 -14.65 3.23 20.46
N LEU A 110 -14.60 3.51 19.15
CA LEU A 110 -15.52 2.95 18.16
C LEU A 110 -14.72 2.07 17.19
N GLN A 111 -15.28 0.95 16.79
CA GLN A 111 -14.72 0.06 15.78
C GLN A 111 -15.81 -0.36 14.80
N ALA A 112 -15.52 -0.34 13.50
CA ALA A 112 -16.43 -0.80 12.47
C ALA A 112 -15.76 -1.86 11.58
N ILE A 113 -16.23 -3.10 11.68
CA ILE A 113 -15.68 -4.24 10.94
C ILE A 113 -16.67 -4.70 9.88
N ALA A 114 -16.31 -4.58 8.61
CA ALA A 114 -17.05 -5.13 7.49
C ALA A 114 -16.85 -6.64 7.35
N ASP A 115 -17.88 -7.33 6.84
CA ASP A 115 -17.86 -8.77 6.54
C ASP A 115 -16.95 -9.13 5.35
N ARG A 116 -16.50 -8.13 4.60
CA ARG A 116 -15.65 -8.29 3.41
C ARG A 116 -14.75 -7.07 3.21
N GLN A 117 -13.66 -7.28 2.47
CA GLN A 117 -12.75 -6.21 2.08
C GLN A 117 -13.22 -5.46 0.83
N TYR A 118 -13.83 -6.13 -0.14
CA TYR A 118 -14.21 -5.53 -1.43
C TYR A 118 -15.73 -5.42 -1.58
N LEU A 119 -16.17 -4.29 -2.11
CA LEU A 119 -17.56 -3.94 -2.36
C LEU A 119 -17.69 -3.29 -3.74
N ALA A 120 -18.53 -3.84 -4.61
CA ALA A 120 -18.83 -3.18 -5.87
C ALA A 120 -19.73 -1.95 -5.65
N VAL A 121 -19.57 -0.93 -6.49
CA VAL A 121 -20.56 0.16 -6.56
C VAL A 121 -21.93 -0.45 -6.86
N GLY A 122 -22.93 -0.13 -6.03
CA GLY A 122 -24.29 -0.68 -6.11
C GLY A 122 -24.55 -1.93 -5.26
N ASP A 123 -23.51 -2.65 -4.83
CA ASP A 123 -23.62 -3.75 -3.87
C ASP A 123 -23.75 -3.20 -2.43
N SER A 124 -23.89 -4.10 -1.45
CA SER A 124 -23.83 -3.75 -0.02
C SER A 124 -22.95 -4.69 0.80
N ALA A 125 -22.30 -4.15 1.84
CA ALA A 125 -21.58 -4.93 2.84
C ALA A 125 -22.26 -4.80 4.21
N LEU A 126 -22.21 -5.85 5.02
CA LEU A 126 -22.64 -5.77 6.42
C LEU A 126 -21.42 -5.37 7.26
N ALA A 127 -21.56 -4.37 8.13
CA ALA A 127 -20.54 -4.01 9.09
C ALA A 127 -21.06 -4.08 10.53
N LYS A 128 -20.30 -4.75 11.40
CA LYS A 128 -20.52 -4.74 12.84
C LYS A 128 -19.79 -3.54 13.43
N VAL A 129 -20.55 -2.65 14.05
CA VAL A 129 -20.02 -1.52 14.80
C VAL A 129 -20.01 -1.89 16.28
N THR A 130 -18.89 -1.66 16.95
CA THR A 130 -18.73 -1.90 18.39
C THR A 130 -18.21 -0.65 19.07
N PHE A 131 -18.99 -0.18 20.03
CA PHE A 131 -18.62 0.87 20.95
C PHE A 131 -18.03 0.23 22.21
N TYR A 132 -16.85 0.71 22.63
CA TYR A 132 -16.17 0.29 23.85
C TYR A 132 -16.18 1.45 24.84
N ASN A 133 -16.89 1.29 25.96
CA ASN A 133 -16.75 2.18 27.10
C ASN A 133 -15.59 1.67 27.95
N ARG A 134 -14.44 2.32 27.82
CA ARG A 134 -13.20 2.05 28.58
C ARG A 134 -13.01 3.06 29.71
N SER A 135 -14.07 3.81 30.03
CA SER A 135 -14.08 4.83 31.06
C SER A 135 -14.62 4.26 32.38
N ARG A 136 -14.27 4.92 33.48
CA ARG A 136 -14.75 4.55 34.84
C ARG A 136 -16.23 4.87 35.09
N GLY A 137 -16.93 5.51 34.14
CA GLY A 137 -18.32 5.93 34.30
C GLY A 137 -19.21 5.33 33.22
N ALA A 138 -20.53 5.28 33.48
CA ALA A 138 -21.47 4.92 32.45
C ALA A 138 -21.48 5.99 31.33
N VAL A 139 -21.61 5.53 30.09
CA VAL A 139 -21.58 6.37 28.90
C VAL A 139 -22.77 6.04 28.01
N THR A 140 -23.53 7.05 27.62
CA THR A 140 -24.66 6.86 26.71
C THR A 140 -24.18 6.99 25.28
N VAL A 141 -24.31 5.93 24.49
CA VAL A 141 -24.02 5.93 23.06
C VAL A 141 -25.31 5.99 22.25
N GLN A 142 -25.34 6.89 21.28
CA GLN A 142 -26.38 7.00 20.28
C GLN A 142 -25.76 6.68 18.91
N PRO A 143 -26.05 5.50 18.32
CA PRO A 143 -25.56 5.16 17.00
C PRO A 143 -26.00 6.21 15.97
N GLN A 144 -25.11 6.59 15.07
CA GLN A 144 -25.44 7.48 13.96
C GLN A 144 -25.27 6.76 12.61
N THR A 145 -25.86 7.32 11.57
CA THR A 145 -25.64 6.92 10.18
C THR A 145 -24.85 7.99 9.45
N SER A 146 -24.05 7.59 8.47
CA SER A 146 -23.47 8.49 7.47
C SER A 146 -24.20 8.35 6.13
N SER A 147 -23.93 9.23 5.16
CA SER A 147 -24.43 9.10 3.79
C SER A 147 -24.02 7.77 3.13
N PHE A 148 -22.92 7.16 3.60
CA PHE A 148 -22.32 5.91 3.14
C PHE A 148 -22.85 4.65 3.86
N ALA A 149 -23.71 4.81 4.88
CA ALA A 149 -24.18 3.70 5.70
C ALA A 149 -25.63 3.87 6.17
N ARG A 150 -26.44 2.82 6.00
CA ARG A 150 -27.79 2.73 6.58
C ARG A 150 -27.80 1.68 7.67
N VAL A 151 -28.54 1.90 8.75
CA VAL A 151 -28.59 0.87 9.81
C VAL A 151 -29.40 -0.34 9.35
N ALA A 152 -28.81 -1.52 9.53
CA ALA A 152 -29.41 -2.80 9.20
C ALA A 152 -30.36 -3.26 10.31
N SER A 153 -29.91 -3.10 11.56
CA SER A 153 -30.63 -3.49 12.77
C SER A 153 -30.01 -2.83 14.00
N GLY A 154 -30.81 -2.66 15.07
CA GLY A 154 -30.31 -2.19 16.37
C GLY A 154 -30.27 -0.67 16.56
N LEU A 155 -30.84 0.13 15.65
CA LEU A 155 -31.15 1.54 15.94
C LEU A 155 -32.54 1.64 16.57
N GLY A 156 -32.54 1.60 17.89
CA GLY A 156 -33.72 1.83 18.69
C GLY A 156 -33.30 2.26 20.08
N ARG A 157 -33.15 3.58 20.25
CA ARG A 157 -32.84 4.31 21.50
C ARG A 157 -31.36 4.40 21.87
N ASP A 158 -31.07 5.45 22.60
CA ASP A 158 -29.79 5.68 23.26
C ASP A 158 -29.51 4.55 24.25
N VAL A 159 -28.28 4.03 24.23
CA VAL A 159 -27.88 2.91 25.08
C VAL A 159 -26.87 3.37 26.11
N THR A 160 -27.18 3.18 27.39
CA THR A 160 -26.21 3.39 28.47
C THR A 160 -25.31 2.18 28.58
N VAL A 161 -24.02 2.36 28.29
CA VAL A 161 -22.99 1.33 28.37
C VAL A 161 -22.25 1.51 29.69
N ALA A 162 -22.24 0.46 30.52
CA ALA A 162 -21.54 0.45 31.81
C ALA A 162 -20.01 0.62 31.62
N PRO A 163 -19.26 1.00 32.67
CA PRO A 163 -17.80 0.96 32.67
C PRO A 163 -17.25 -0.39 32.18
N ASP A 164 -16.12 -0.35 31.48
CA ASP A 164 -15.40 -1.52 30.94
C ASP A 164 -16.27 -2.52 30.16
N SER A 165 -17.31 -1.98 29.52
CA SER A 165 -18.30 -2.75 28.77
C SER A 165 -18.37 -2.29 27.32
N GLN A 166 -19.06 -3.06 26.49
CA GLN A 166 -19.20 -2.77 25.07
C GLN A 166 -20.65 -2.92 24.61
N TYR A 167 -21.00 -2.23 23.54
CA TYR A 167 -22.27 -2.37 22.84
C TYR A 167 -22.03 -2.48 21.34
N SER A 168 -22.74 -3.38 20.66
CA SER A 168 -22.59 -3.59 19.22
C SER A 168 -23.92 -3.49 18.49
N TRP A 169 -23.87 -2.98 17.26
CA TRP A 169 -24.99 -2.96 16.31
C TRP A 169 -24.48 -3.20 14.89
N SER A 170 -25.40 -3.42 13.95
CA SER A 170 -25.06 -3.74 12.56
C SER A 170 -25.56 -2.68 11.59
N VAL A 171 -24.72 -2.30 10.64
CA VAL A 171 -25.04 -1.35 9.57
C VAL A 171 -24.84 -1.99 8.20
N VAL A 172 -25.69 -1.61 7.24
CA VAL A 172 -25.52 -1.90 5.82
C VAL A 172 -24.74 -0.74 5.19
N ILE A 173 -23.56 -1.04 4.69
CA ILE A 173 -22.71 -0.10 3.98
C ILE A 173 -23.07 -0.12 2.49
N ARG A 174 -23.24 1.07 1.90
CA ARG A 174 -23.44 1.26 0.46
C ARG A 174 -22.75 2.53 0.01
N SER A 175 -22.04 2.46 -1.11
CA SER A 175 -21.39 3.64 -1.69
C SER A 175 -21.77 3.81 -3.16
N PRO A 176 -22.10 5.04 -3.58
CA PRO A 176 -22.31 5.35 -5.00
C PRO A 176 -20.98 5.58 -5.74
N SER A 177 -19.84 5.67 -5.03
CA SER A 177 -18.54 6.02 -5.63
C SER A 177 -17.42 5.09 -5.18
N ILE A 178 -16.40 4.97 -6.02
CA ILE A 178 -15.22 4.16 -5.75
C ILE A 178 -14.34 4.84 -4.69
N THR A 179 -13.69 4.05 -3.85
CA THR A 179 -12.70 4.55 -2.89
C THR A 179 -11.36 4.74 -3.60
N GLN A 180 -10.91 5.98 -3.74
CA GLN A 180 -9.64 6.32 -4.37
C GLN A 180 -9.06 7.61 -3.77
N PRO A 181 -7.74 7.84 -3.88
CA PRO A 181 -7.14 9.12 -3.56
C PRO A 181 -7.83 10.30 -4.26
N TRP A 182 -8.12 11.39 -3.56
CA TRP A 182 -8.85 12.52 -4.15
C TRP A 182 -8.11 13.17 -5.32
N TRP A 183 -6.78 13.16 -5.32
CA TRP A 183 -5.96 13.71 -6.41
C TRP A 183 -5.98 12.83 -7.67
N LEU A 184 -6.60 11.65 -7.59
CA LEU A 184 -6.90 10.76 -8.72
C LEU A 184 -8.39 10.78 -9.10
N SER A 185 -9.23 11.60 -8.45
CA SER A 185 -10.65 11.69 -8.79
C SER A 185 -10.89 12.27 -10.18
N SER A 186 -9.89 12.94 -10.73
CA SER A 186 -9.90 13.51 -12.07
C SER A 186 -8.68 13.05 -12.86
N PRO A 187 -8.78 12.93 -14.19
CA PRO A 187 -7.63 12.67 -15.04
C PRO A 187 -6.51 13.70 -14.80
N ARG A 188 -5.26 13.26 -14.97
CA ARG A 188 -4.13 14.18 -14.99
C ARG A 188 -4.20 15.12 -16.20
N ASN A 189 -3.59 16.29 -16.06
CA ASN A 189 -3.31 17.21 -17.16
C ASN A 189 -1.80 17.13 -17.47
N GLY A 190 -1.41 16.37 -18.48
CA GLY A 190 -0.01 15.98 -18.67
C GLY A 190 0.51 15.22 -17.44
N ASP A 191 1.65 15.64 -16.91
CA ASP A 191 2.26 15.06 -15.71
C ASP A 191 1.70 15.63 -14.39
N LEU A 192 0.80 16.61 -14.46
CA LEU A 192 0.21 17.26 -13.29
C LEU A 192 -1.11 16.59 -12.87
N PHE A 193 -1.29 16.40 -11.56
CA PHE A 193 -2.61 16.09 -11.01
C PHE A 193 -3.51 17.32 -11.14
N ALA A 194 -4.72 17.14 -11.69
CA ALA A 194 -5.69 18.21 -11.91
C ALA A 194 -7.06 17.86 -11.31
N PRO A 195 -7.15 17.63 -9.98
CA PRO A 195 -8.39 17.24 -9.35
C PRO A 195 -9.44 18.33 -9.48
N SER A 196 -10.66 17.94 -9.88
CA SER A 196 -11.84 18.78 -9.78
C SER A 196 -12.20 18.92 -8.30
N LEU A 197 -11.72 19.98 -7.67
CA LEU A 197 -12.08 20.28 -6.31
C LEU A 197 -13.60 20.52 -6.25
N PRO A 198 -14.34 19.87 -5.33
CA PRO A 198 -15.73 20.20 -5.13
C PRO A 198 -15.86 21.71 -4.92
N VAL A 199 -16.91 22.32 -5.46
CA VAL A 199 -17.26 23.73 -5.27
C VAL A 199 -17.57 23.96 -3.78
N LEU A 200 -16.52 24.01 -2.96
CA LEU A 200 -16.57 24.43 -1.58
C LEU A 200 -16.26 25.92 -1.59
N ARG A 201 -16.98 26.65 -0.73
CA ARG A 201 -16.97 28.12 -0.66
C ARG A 201 -15.59 28.73 -0.35
N ASP A 202 -14.56 27.93 -0.08
CA ASP A 202 -13.18 28.38 -0.02
C ASP A 202 -12.18 27.25 -0.39
N VAL A 203 -11.61 27.31 -1.59
CA VAL A 203 -10.57 26.38 -2.08
C VAL A 203 -9.36 26.35 -1.15
N LYS A 204 -9.08 27.46 -0.44
CA LYS A 204 -7.98 27.59 0.51
C LYS A 204 -8.11 26.65 1.71
N ASP A 205 -9.30 26.47 2.26
CA ASP A 205 -9.48 25.62 3.45
C ASP A 205 -9.41 24.14 3.08
N TRP A 206 -9.92 23.78 1.91
CA TRP A 206 -9.87 22.40 1.43
C TRP A 206 -8.44 21.92 1.12
N MET A 207 -7.60 22.79 0.55
CA MET A 207 -6.18 22.49 0.31
C MET A 207 -5.36 22.40 1.62
N ARG A 208 -5.80 23.06 2.69
CA ARG A 208 -5.12 23.04 4.01
C ARG A 208 -5.53 21.86 4.88
N MET A 209 -6.63 21.19 4.55
CA MET A 209 -7.11 20.01 5.26
C MET A 209 -6.14 18.83 5.05
N PRO A 210 -5.60 18.22 6.11
CA PRO A 210 -4.79 17.01 6.00
C PRO A 210 -5.55 15.84 5.36
N GLU A 211 -4.82 14.92 4.74
CA GLU A 211 -5.43 13.77 4.06
C GLU A 211 -6.20 12.85 4.99
N ASP A 212 -5.69 12.66 6.20
CA ASP A 212 -6.36 11.88 7.23
C ASP A 212 -7.66 12.53 7.67
N GLU A 213 -7.77 13.86 7.66
CA GLU A 213 -9.03 14.56 7.96
C GLU A 213 -10.05 14.41 6.83
N ARG A 214 -9.61 14.43 5.56
CA ARG A 214 -10.47 14.10 4.40
C ARG A 214 -11.00 12.68 4.47
N ALA A 215 -10.13 11.71 4.78
CA ALA A 215 -10.53 10.32 4.92
C ALA A 215 -11.57 10.10 6.03
N ARG A 216 -11.60 10.96 7.07
CA ARG A 216 -12.57 10.88 8.18
C ARG A 216 -14.00 11.28 7.80
N ALA A 217 -14.22 11.93 6.65
CA ALA A 217 -15.56 12.33 6.22
C ALA A 217 -16.49 11.13 5.98
N ASP A 218 -15.92 10.00 5.56
CA ASP A 218 -16.67 8.76 5.25
C ASP A 218 -16.68 7.75 6.42
N TRP A 219 -16.15 8.12 7.57
CA TRP A 219 -16.13 7.24 8.75
C TRP A 219 -17.52 7.10 9.36
N LEU A 220 -17.77 5.96 9.99
CA LEU A 220 -18.97 5.80 10.79
C LEU A 220 -18.83 6.63 12.06
N THR A 221 -19.91 7.28 12.45
CA THR A 221 -19.95 8.12 13.65
C THR A 221 -20.93 7.54 14.68
N ALA A 222 -20.70 7.89 15.94
CA ALA A 222 -21.66 7.72 17.02
C ALA A 222 -21.59 8.94 17.93
N ARG A 223 -22.75 9.39 18.42
CA ARG A 223 -22.82 10.43 19.46
C ARG A 223 -22.69 9.78 20.81
N VAL A 224 -21.93 10.42 21.68
CA VAL A 224 -21.59 9.88 22.99
C VAL A 224 -21.81 10.95 24.03
N THR A 225 -22.64 10.64 25.03
CA THR A 225 -22.98 11.56 26.12
C THR A 225 -22.37 11.06 27.43
N ARG A 226 -21.57 11.90 28.07
CA ARG A 226 -20.95 11.63 29.38
C ARG A 226 -21.01 12.89 30.24
N LYS A 227 -21.50 12.75 31.50
CA LYS A 227 -21.60 13.87 32.47
C LYS A 227 -22.28 15.13 31.89
N GLY A 228 -23.29 14.95 31.03
CA GLY A 228 -24.02 16.06 30.39
C GLY A 228 -23.36 16.68 29.16
N SER A 229 -22.14 16.26 28.79
CA SER A 229 -21.47 16.68 27.55
C SER A 229 -21.63 15.64 26.46
N THR A 230 -21.95 16.09 25.24
CA THR A 230 -22.08 15.22 24.06
C THR A 230 -20.94 15.46 23.10
N THR A 231 -20.25 14.39 22.71
CA THR A 231 -19.15 14.38 21.73
C THR A 231 -19.41 13.35 20.64
N GLU A 232 -18.77 13.51 19.49
CA GLU A 232 -18.82 12.53 18.41
C GLU A 232 -17.56 11.67 18.40
N VAL A 233 -17.74 10.36 18.29
CA VAL A 233 -16.64 9.42 18.05
C VAL A 233 -16.78 8.82 16.66
N ARG A 234 -15.65 8.56 16.01
CA ARG A 234 -15.60 8.12 14.61
C ARG A 234 -14.72 6.89 14.44
N ALA A 235 -15.03 6.05 13.47
CA ALA A 235 -14.19 4.91 13.09
C ALA A 235 -14.24 4.63 11.58
N PRO A 236 -13.11 4.33 10.94
CA PRO A 236 -13.12 3.84 9.58
C PRO A 236 -13.79 2.46 9.52
N VAL A 237 -14.46 2.16 8.40
CA VAL A 237 -14.92 0.80 8.11
C VAL A 237 -13.76 -0.01 7.57
N VAL A 238 -13.38 -1.06 8.29
CA VAL A 238 -12.25 -1.93 7.93
C VAL A 238 -12.69 -3.38 7.77
N TYR A 239 -12.00 -4.12 6.94
CA TYR A 239 -11.96 -5.58 6.99
C TYR A 239 -10.80 -5.99 7.92
N ARG A 240 -11.12 -6.75 8.96
CA ARG A 240 -10.17 -7.17 10.00
C ARG A 240 -9.95 -8.67 9.93
N TYR A 241 -8.70 -9.12 9.89
CA TYR A 241 -8.35 -10.53 9.84
C TYR A 241 -7.03 -10.82 10.58
N VAL A 242 -6.78 -12.10 10.86
CA VAL A 242 -5.52 -12.56 11.44
C VAL A 242 -4.56 -12.95 10.32
N ASP A 243 -3.38 -12.36 10.32
CA ASP A 243 -2.23 -12.76 9.53
C ASP A 243 -1.24 -13.48 10.44
N LEU A 244 -0.71 -14.62 10.02
CA LEU A 244 0.17 -15.44 10.86
C LEU A 244 1.48 -14.73 11.23
N ILE A 245 1.93 -13.77 10.41
CA ILE A 245 3.18 -13.02 10.62
C ILE A 245 2.89 -11.63 11.19
N ARG A 246 1.85 -10.96 10.68
CA ARG A 246 1.51 -9.57 11.04
C ARG A 246 0.53 -9.46 12.20
N GLY A 247 -0.12 -10.55 12.59
CA GLY A 247 -1.12 -10.59 13.65
C GLY A 247 -2.42 -9.93 13.24
N ASP A 248 -2.87 -8.95 14.01
CA ASP A 248 -4.14 -8.26 13.82
C ASP A 248 -4.06 -7.22 12.68
N VAL A 249 -4.55 -7.59 11.50
CA VAL A 249 -4.49 -6.73 10.31
C VAL A 249 -5.84 -6.08 10.05
N ASN A 250 -5.83 -4.75 9.93
CA ASN A 250 -6.97 -3.95 9.51
C ASN A 250 -6.72 -3.39 8.10
N ARG A 251 -7.63 -3.67 7.16
CA ARG A 251 -7.59 -3.12 5.80
C ARG A 251 -8.83 -2.24 5.57
N PRO A 252 -8.71 -1.05 4.97
CA PRO A 252 -9.88 -0.26 4.63
C PRO A 252 -10.84 -1.03 3.71
N LEU A 253 -12.15 -0.89 3.93
CA LEU A 253 -13.16 -1.33 2.97
C LEU A 253 -12.90 -0.67 1.61
N VAL A 254 -12.93 -1.47 0.56
CA VAL A 254 -12.69 -1.03 -0.82
C VAL A 254 -14.01 -0.94 -1.53
N VAL A 255 -14.34 0.22 -2.07
CA VAL A 255 -15.40 0.34 -3.06
C VAL A 255 -14.77 0.47 -4.43
N ALA A 256 -15.13 -0.41 -5.36
CA ALA A 256 -14.57 -0.46 -6.70
C ALA A 256 -15.65 -0.75 -7.75
N PRO A 257 -15.36 -0.61 -9.05
CA PRO A 257 -16.23 -1.16 -10.08
C PRO A 257 -16.42 -2.67 -9.88
N ALA A 258 -17.57 -3.22 -10.27
CA ALA A 258 -17.87 -4.65 -10.09
C ALA A 258 -16.76 -5.55 -10.66
N VAL A 259 -16.23 -5.17 -11.82
CA VAL A 259 -15.01 -5.73 -12.39
C VAL A 259 -14.05 -4.60 -12.73
N SER A 260 -12.85 -4.65 -12.16
CA SER A 260 -11.72 -3.78 -12.52
C SER A 260 -10.80 -4.49 -13.51
N ILE A 261 -10.32 -3.78 -14.54
CA ILE A 261 -9.47 -4.33 -15.61
C ILE A 261 -8.17 -3.53 -15.73
N THR A 262 -7.04 -4.21 -15.92
CA THR A 262 -5.72 -3.58 -16.09
C THR A 262 -4.88 -4.31 -17.12
N LEU A 263 -4.08 -3.56 -17.88
CA LEU A 263 -2.94 -4.09 -18.63
C LEU A 263 -1.68 -4.02 -17.74
N ASP A 264 -0.73 -4.92 -18.01
CA ASP A 264 0.49 -5.11 -17.21
C ASP A 264 1.51 -3.96 -17.35
N ARG A 265 1.38 -3.15 -18.40
CA ARG A 265 2.18 -1.94 -18.65
C ARG A 265 1.28 -0.77 -19.06
N ILE A 266 1.88 0.42 -19.18
CA ILE A 266 1.20 1.65 -19.64
C ILE A 266 1.80 2.19 -20.92
N ASP A 267 3.09 1.95 -21.14
CA ASP A 267 3.82 2.36 -22.32
C ASP A 267 4.74 1.21 -22.75
N GLU A 268 5.02 1.11 -24.05
CA GLU A 268 5.99 0.18 -24.64
C GLU A 268 6.55 0.78 -25.93
N LEU A 269 7.85 0.64 -26.17
CA LEU A 269 8.50 1.05 -27.40
C LEU A 269 8.36 -0.03 -28.49
N ALA A 270 8.29 0.40 -29.75
CA ALA A 270 8.35 -0.49 -30.89
C ALA A 270 9.14 0.14 -32.05
N LYS A 271 9.86 -0.68 -32.81
CA LYS A 271 10.43 -0.24 -34.09
C LYS A 271 9.32 -0.08 -35.13
N ALA A 272 9.13 1.13 -35.63
CA ALA A 272 8.13 1.41 -36.66
C ALA A 272 8.40 0.59 -37.93
N ASN A 273 7.34 0.26 -38.66
CA ASN A 273 7.35 -0.50 -39.92
C ASN A 273 7.93 -1.92 -39.85
N THR A 274 8.33 -2.40 -38.68
CA THR A 274 8.80 -3.78 -38.46
C THR A 274 7.68 -4.69 -37.96
N ARG A 275 7.87 -6.01 -38.07
CA ARG A 275 6.90 -6.99 -37.55
C ARG A 275 6.98 -6.99 -36.02
N LEU A 276 5.86 -6.66 -35.39
CA LEU A 276 5.67 -6.73 -33.95
C LEU A 276 4.92 -8.02 -33.57
N ASP A 277 5.35 -8.68 -32.50
CA ASP A 277 4.71 -9.85 -31.90
C ASP A 277 4.92 -9.76 -30.38
N ARG A 278 3.83 -9.51 -29.65
CA ARG A 278 3.86 -9.19 -28.21
C ARG A 278 2.73 -9.89 -27.47
N TYR A 279 2.97 -10.14 -26.20
CA TYR A 279 1.98 -10.68 -25.27
C TYR A 279 1.59 -9.60 -24.27
N PHE A 280 0.29 -9.35 -24.16
CA PHE A 280 -0.29 -8.39 -23.23
C PHE A 280 -1.09 -9.13 -22.17
N ASN A 281 -0.72 -8.96 -20.90
CA ASN A 281 -1.44 -9.56 -19.79
C ASN A 281 -2.55 -8.62 -19.33
N VAL A 282 -3.79 -9.10 -19.42
CA VAL A 282 -4.99 -8.44 -18.92
C VAL A 282 -5.38 -9.06 -17.59
N THR A 283 -5.35 -8.25 -16.53
CA THR A 283 -5.74 -8.68 -15.18
C THR A 283 -7.10 -8.10 -14.79
N LEU A 284 -8.01 -8.99 -14.43
CA LEU A 284 -9.34 -8.69 -13.89
C LEU A 284 -9.36 -8.87 -12.37
N ARG A 285 -10.05 -7.97 -11.67
CA ARG A 285 -10.31 -8.07 -10.22
C ARG A 285 -11.80 -7.86 -9.95
N SER A 286 -12.43 -8.79 -9.23
CA SER A 286 -13.84 -8.68 -8.84
C SER A 286 -13.96 -7.94 -7.51
N ALA A 287 -14.84 -6.94 -7.46
CA ALA A 287 -15.35 -6.38 -6.21
C ALA A 287 -16.78 -6.83 -5.92
N SER A 288 -17.41 -7.57 -6.84
CA SER A 288 -18.79 -8.00 -6.68
C SER A 288 -18.93 -9.05 -5.58
N VAL A 289 -20.07 -8.99 -4.89
CA VAL A 289 -20.45 -9.97 -3.86
C VAL A 289 -20.92 -11.30 -4.44
N ARG A 290 -21.09 -11.41 -5.76
CA ARG A 290 -21.50 -12.61 -6.49
C ARG A 290 -20.53 -12.91 -7.63
N PRO A 291 -20.43 -14.18 -8.09
CA PRO A 291 -19.71 -14.50 -9.31
C PRO A 291 -20.21 -13.69 -10.50
N GLN A 292 -19.29 -13.23 -11.33
CA GLN A 292 -19.55 -12.42 -12.51
C GLN A 292 -19.05 -13.14 -13.76
N VAL A 293 -19.89 -13.22 -14.80
CA VAL A 293 -19.41 -13.61 -16.14
C VAL A 293 -18.86 -12.35 -16.80
N ALA A 294 -17.58 -12.39 -17.16
CA ALA A 294 -16.84 -11.24 -17.66
C ALA A 294 -16.30 -11.56 -19.06
N THR A 295 -16.76 -10.79 -20.06
CA THR A 295 -16.24 -10.86 -21.43
C THR A 295 -15.24 -9.74 -21.64
N VAL A 296 -13.98 -10.09 -21.82
CA VAL A 296 -12.87 -9.17 -22.08
C VAL A 296 -12.69 -9.00 -23.57
N THR A 297 -12.65 -7.75 -24.04
CA THR A 297 -12.38 -7.39 -25.44
C THR A 297 -11.11 -6.57 -25.51
N ILE A 298 -10.23 -6.91 -26.46
CA ILE A 298 -9.02 -6.14 -26.75
C ILE A 298 -9.26 -5.30 -28.00
N VAL A 299 -8.97 -4.00 -27.91
CA VAL A 299 -9.03 -3.08 -29.05
C VAL A 299 -7.59 -2.78 -29.46
N THR A 300 -7.23 -3.23 -30.65
CA THR A 300 -5.90 -3.04 -31.21
C THR A 300 -5.84 -1.80 -32.09
N PRO A 301 -4.67 -1.14 -32.20
CA PRO A 301 -4.48 -0.07 -33.16
C PRO A 301 -4.46 -0.60 -34.60
N THR A 302 -4.66 0.29 -35.56
CA THR A 302 -4.60 -0.02 -37.00
C THR A 302 -3.28 -0.72 -37.35
N GLY A 303 -3.35 -1.80 -38.14
CA GLY A 303 -2.19 -2.60 -38.53
C GLY A 303 -1.81 -3.70 -37.53
N MET A 304 -2.49 -3.80 -36.38
CA MET A 304 -2.31 -4.86 -35.39
C MET A 304 -3.56 -5.72 -35.26
N THR A 305 -3.37 -7.01 -34.99
CA THR A 305 -4.42 -8.00 -34.73
C THR A 305 -4.09 -8.83 -33.50
N ALA A 306 -5.11 -9.10 -32.68
CA ALA A 306 -5.00 -10.03 -31.56
C ALA A 306 -5.30 -11.46 -32.01
N ASP A 307 -4.74 -12.44 -31.31
CA ASP A 307 -5.04 -13.87 -31.48
C ASP A 307 -6.50 -14.22 -31.17
N SER A 308 -7.14 -13.45 -30.29
CA SER A 308 -8.58 -13.44 -30.11
C SER A 308 -9.08 -12.02 -29.88
N ALA A 309 -10.21 -11.65 -30.49
CA ALA A 309 -10.86 -10.36 -30.26
C ALA A 309 -11.46 -10.26 -28.85
N SER A 310 -11.95 -11.38 -28.30
CA SER A 310 -12.51 -11.43 -26.96
C SER A 310 -12.28 -12.76 -26.26
N ARG A 311 -12.38 -12.76 -24.92
CA ARG A 311 -12.31 -13.96 -24.08
C ARG A 311 -13.28 -13.82 -22.91
N THR A 312 -14.00 -14.88 -22.59
CA THR A 312 -14.97 -14.89 -21.48
C THR A 312 -14.47 -15.76 -20.34
N ILE A 313 -14.65 -15.28 -19.10
CA ILE A 313 -14.31 -16.00 -17.88
C ILE A 313 -15.36 -15.76 -16.80
N THR A 314 -15.57 -16.75 -15.94
CA THR A 314 -16.29 -16.56 -14.68
C THR A 314 -15.32 -16.10 -13.59
N LEU A 315 -15.64 -14.98 -12.96
CA LEU A 315 -14.84 -14.35 -11.91
C LEU A 315 -15.62 -14.40 -10.60
N ASP A 316 -15.14 -15.23 -9.66
CA ASP A 316 -15.75 -15.34 -8.34
C ASP A 316 -15.64 -14.04 -7.53
N SER A 317 -16.37 -13.96 -6.41
CA SER A 317 -16.27 -12.82 -5.49
C SER A 317 -14.84 -12.67 -4.98
N ALA A 318 -14.32 -11.43 -4.99
CA ALA A 318 -12.94 -11.09 -4.62
C ALA A 318 -11.83 -11.81 -5.43
N ALA A 319 -12.16 -12.49 -6.52
CA ALA A 319 -11.18 -13.19 -7.34
C ALA A 319 -10.35 -12.23 -8.20
N THR A 320 -9.09 -12.61 -8.41
CA THR A 320 -8.19 -12.02 -9.42
C THR A 320 -7.88 -13.07 -10.47
N ARG A 321 -8.00 -12.70 -11.75
CA ARG A 321 -7.66 -13.57 -12.88
C ARG A 321 -6.87 -12.79 -13.91
N THR A 322 -5.86 -13.44 -14.49
CA THR A 322 -5.05 -12.87 -15.56
C THR A 322 -5.19 -13.73 -16.81
N MET A 323 -5.31 -13.07 -17.96
CA MET A 323 -5.34 -13.71 -19.27
C MET A 323 -4.40 -12.97 -20.23
N THR A 324 -3.82 -13.69 -21.18
CA THR A 324 -2.79 -13.13 -22.05
C THR A 324 -3.24 -13.08 -23.50
N PHE A 325 -3.26 -11.91 -24.12
CA PHE A 325 -3.54 -11.74 -25.55
C PHE A 325 -2.23 -11.65 -26.32
N ARG A 326 -2.11 -12.39 -27.43
CA ARG A 326 -0.97 -12.26 -28.35
C ARG A 326 -1.36 -11.31 -29.47
N VAL A 327 -0.65 -10.20 -29.59
CA VAL A 327 -0.96 -9.13 -30.55
C VAL A 327 0.19 -9.01 -31.55
N ARG A 328 -0.14 -9.05 -32.83
CA ARG A 328 0.80 -9.15 -33.96
C ARG A 328 0.46 -8.14 -35.05
N GLY A 329 1.46 -7.63 -35.74
CA GLY A 329 1.23 -6.73 -36.86
C GLY A 329 2.40 -5.83 -37.18
N ARG A 330 2.12 -4.65 -37.73
CA ARG A 330 3.09 -3.58 -38.00
C ARG A 330 2.47 -2.24 -37.65
N LEU A 331 3.25 -1.37 -37.03
CA LEU A 331 2.83 -0.01 -36.69
C LEU A 331 3.54 1.00 -37.56
N GLN A 332 2.81 2.00 -38.03
CA GLN A 332 3.41 3.21 -38.61
C GLN A 332 4.08 4.05 -37.52
N PRO A 333 5.01 4.96 -37.85
CA PRO A 333 5.61 5.84 -36.86
C PRO A 333 4.56 6.65 -36.09
N GLY A 334 4.73 6.81 -34.77
CA GLY A 334 3.85 7.58 -33.91
C GLY A 334 3.34 6.82 -32.68
N ASN A 335 2.43 7.45 -31.94
CA ASN A 335 1.82 6.89 -30.75
C ASN A 335 0.54 6.13 -31.10
N HIS A 336 0.45 4.85 -30.71
CA HIS A 336 -0.68 3.98 -30.97
C HIS A 336 -1.27 3.46 -29.69
N LYS A 337 -2.60 3.30 -29.64
CA LYS A 337 -3.28 2.92 -28.42
C LYS A 337 -3.83 1.51 -28.51
N LEU A 338 -3.43 0.65 -27.58
CA LEU A 338 -4.05 -0.64 -27.31
C LEU A 338 -4.86 -0.52 -26.03
N SER A 339 -6.12 -0.98 -26.03
CA SER A 339 -6.98 -0.89 -24.85
C SER A 339 -7.74 -2.19 -24.59
N ALA A 340 -7.97 -2.49 -23.32
CA ALA A 340 -8.77 -3.62 -22.88
C ALA A 340 -10.06 -3.12 -22.22
N ARG A 341 -11.18 -3.78 -22.52
CA ARG A 341 -12.49 -3.51 -21.93
C ARG A 341 -13.08 -4.81 -21.40
N VAL A 342 -13.91 -4.73 -20.38
CA VAL A 342 -14.65 -5.89 -19.86
C VAL A 342 -16.12 -5.56 -19.73
N THR A 343 -16.97 -6.37 -20.36
CA THR A 343 -18.42 -6.30 -20.21
C THR A 343 -18.87 -7.37 -19.22
N SER A 344 -19.61 -6.97 -18.18
CA SER A 344 -20.12 -7.88 -17.16
C SER A 344 -21.40 -7.34 -16.54
N GLY A 345 -22.45 -8.17 -16.50
CA GLY A 345 -23.76 -7.78 -15.97
C GLY A 345 -24.47 -6.67 -16.75
N GLY A 346 -24.06 -6.38 -17.99
CA GLY A 346 -24.57 -5.29 -18.83
C GLY A 346 -23.57 -4.14 -19.02
N PRO A 347 -23.06 -3.51 -17.94
CA PRO A 347 -22.06 -2.45 -18.04
C PRO A 347 -20.73 -2.90 -18.66
N THR A 348 -20.03 -1.95 -19.28
CA THR A 348 -18.65 -2.13 -19.76
C THR A 348 -17.71 -1.27 -18.93
N TYR A 349 -16.63 -1.89 -18.44
CA TYR A 349 -15.60 -1.26 -17.63
C TYR A 349 -14.29 -1.22 -18.43
N SER A 350 -13.58 -0.09 -18.35
CA SER A 350 -12.28 0.13 -19.00
C SER A 350 -11.23 0.66 -18.03
N ILE A 351 -11.55 0.66 -16.74
CA ILE A 351 -10.67 1.13 -15.67
C ILE A 351 -10.35 -0.01 -14.72
N GLY A 352 -9.19 0.07 -14.10
CA GLY A 352 -8.82 -0.76 -12.97
C GLY A 352 -7.72 -0.08 -12.19
N TYR A 353 -7.03 -0.83 -11.32
CA TYR A 353 -6.04 -0.24 -10.43
C TYR A 353 -4.82 -1.12 -10.25
N VAL A 354 -3.70 -0.47 -9.97
CA VAL A 354 -2.51 -1.11 -9.39
C VAL A 354 -2.53 -0.86 -7.87
N PRO A 355 -2.51 -1.92 -7.04
CA PRO A 355 -2.46 -1.77 -5.59
C PRO A 355 -1.06 -1.29 -5.17
N VAL A 356 -1.02 -0.27 -4.30
CA VAL A 356 0.21 0.20 -3.64
C VAL A 356 0.11 -0.20 -2.18
N GLU A 357 0.81 -1.27 -1.83
CA GLU A 357 0.66 -1.94 -0.54
C GLU A 357 2.03 -2.27 0.06
N TYR A 358 2.44 -1.46 1.03
CA TYR A 358 3.60 -1.74 1.88
C TYR A 358 3.16 -1.93 3.33
N GLU A 359 4.00 -2.57 4.13
CA GLU A 359 3.69 -2.82 5.55
C GLU A 359 3.50 -1.53 6.35
N HIS A 360 4.20 -0.45 5.97
CA HIS A 360 4.23 0.82 6.68
C HIS A 360 3.23 1.87 6.14
N ILE A 361 2.35 1.51 5.20
CA ILE A 361 1.31 2.43 4.68
C ILE A 361 -0.08 1.79 4.66
N THR A 362 -1.10 2.64 4.67
CA THR A 362 -2.46 2.23 4.30
C THR A 362 -2.50 1.91 2.81
N PRO A 363 -2.97 0.71 2.38
CA PRO A 363 -3.13 0.34 0.98
C PRO A 363 -3.86 1.39 0.16
N GLN A 364 -3.27 1.78 -0.96
CA GLN A 364 -3.87 2.68 -1.94
C GLN A 364 -4.12 1.95 -3.25
N ARG A 365 -5.10 2.42 -4.02
CA ARG A 365 -5.39 1.92 -5.37
C ARG A 365 -5.13 3.03 -6.37
N MET A 366 -4.14 2.84 -7.23
CA MET A 366 -3.83 3.76 -8.31
C MET A 366 -4.68 3.39 -9.52
N TYR A 367 -5.86 4.01 -9.62
CA TYR A 367 -6.76 3.77 -10.74
C TYR A 367 -6.21 4.36 -12.04
N ARG A 368 -6.36 3.60 -13.13
CA ARG A 368 -5.98 4.01 -14.48
C ARG A 368 -6.84 3.32 -15.53
N PRO A 369 -6.97 3.91 -16.73
CA PRO A 369 -7.48 3.20 -17.89
C PRO A 369 -6.66 1.93 -18.18
N ALA A 370 -7.32 0.87 -18.65
CA ALA A 370 -6.67 -0.35 -19.11
C ALA A 370 -6.13 -0.18 -20.52
N GLU A 371 -5.09 0.65 -20.65
CA GLU A 371 -4.55 1.12 -21.91
C GLU A 371 -3.02 1.04 -21.91
N VAL A 372 -2.46 0.73 -23.08
CA VAL A 372 -1.01 0.78 -23.36
C VAL A 372 -0.79 1.70 -24.54
N THR A 373 0.12 2.67 -24.39
CA THR A 373 0.65 3.46 -25.50
C THR A 373 1.83 2.74 -26.12
N LEU A 374 1.70 2.33 -27.38
CA LEU A 374 2.78 1.79 -28.18
C LEU A 374 3.44 2.94 -28.93
N HIS A 375 4.67 3.27 -28.56
CA HIS A 375 5.48 4.31 -29.19
C HIS A 375 6.27 3.70 -30.34
N ALA A 376 5.70 3.75 -31.55
CA ALA A 376 6.37 3.27 -32.75
C ALA A 376 7.35 4.32 -33.25
N VAL A 377 8.65 4.09 -33.01
CA VAL A 377 9.71 5.03 -33.36
C VAL A 377 10.44 4.60 -34.62
N ASN A 378 10.76 5.57 -35.47
CA ASN A 378 11.70 5.35 -36.57
C ASN A 378 13.10 5.32 -35.96
N ILE A 379 13.70 4.13 -35.96
CA ILE A 379 15.07 3.94 -35.48
C ILE A 379 15.80 2.95 -36.37
N ASP A 380 16.97 3.38 -36.83
CA ASP A 380 17.92 2.54 -37.52
C ASP A 380 18.83 1.89 -36.48
N VAL A 381 18.72 0.56 -36.37
CA VAL A 381 19.54 -0.23 -35.45
C VAL A 381 20.59 -0.96 -36.30
N PRO A 382 21.89 -0.66 -36.13
CA PRO A 382 22.94 -1.38 -36.85
C PRO A 382 22.91 -2.88 -36.55
N ASP A 383 23.06 -3.73 -37.56
CA ASP A 383 23.00 -5.20 -37.41
C ASP A 383 24.01 -5.77 -36.39
N ARG A 384 25.14 -5.08 -36.23
CA ARG A 384 26.24 -5.44 -35.33
C ARG A 384 26.21 -4.68 -34.00
N LEU A 385 25.13 -3.96 -33.69
CA LEU A 385 25.00 -3.25 -32.42
C LEU A 385 24.95 -4.27 -31.28
N ASN A 386 25.91 -4.17 -30.36
CA ASN A 386 25.95 -4.95 -29.13
C ASN A 386 26.26 -4.02 -27.97
N VAL A 387 25.33 -3.90 -27.02
CA VAL A 387 25.37 -2.88 -25.98
C VAL A 387 25.72 -3.48 -24.63
N ALA A 388 26.75 -2.95 -23.98
CA ALA A 388 26.96 -3.12 -22.56
C ALA A 388 26.26 -2.00 -21.79
N TYR A 389 25.51 -2.31 -20.74
CA TYR A 389 24.82 -1.33 -19.91
C TYR A 389 25.28 -1.41 -18.45
N ILE A 390 25.71 -0.28 -17.90
CA ILE A 390 26.05 -0.13 -16.48
C ILE A 390 24.88 0.59 -15.81
N ARG A 391 24.14 -0.13 -14.97
CA ARG A 391 22.88 0.38 -14.38
C ARG A 391 23.09 1.62 -13.50
N GLY A 392 22.19 2.59 -13.68
CA GLY A 392 22.09 3.78 -12.87
C GLY A 392 21.04 3.64 -11.77
N VAL A 393 20.53 4.79 -11.30
CA VAL A 393 19.46 4.85 -10.30
C VAL A 393 18.13 5.16 -10.98
N GLY A 394 17.16 4.25 -10.83
CA GLY A 394 15.76 4.50 -11.20
C GLY A 394 15.53 4.68 -12.71
N ASP A 395 16.19 3.87 -13.55
CA ASP A 395 16.06 3.94 -15.00
C ASP A 395 15.36 2.70 -15.59
N ASN A 396 14.70 2.90 -16.74
CA ASN A 396 14.06 1.86 -17.55
C ASN A 396 14.73 1.74 -18.93
N VAL A 397 16.01 2.12 -19.06
CA VAL A 397 16.67 2.17 -20.37
C VAL A 397 16.92 0.76 -20.92
N VAL A 398 17.28 -0.19 -20.06
CA VAL A 398 17.50 -1.60 -20.48
C VAL A 398 16.21 -2.20 -21.08
N PRO A 399 15.06 -2.20 -20.39
CA PRO A 399 13.80 -2.65 -20.99
C PRO A 399 13.46 -1.93 -22.30
N ALA A 400 13.66 -0.62 -22.37
CA ALA A 400 13.38 0.17 -23.57
C ALA A 400 14.24 -0.27 -24.79
N LEU A 401 15.53 -0.56 -24.57
CA LEU A 401 16.41 -1.07 -25.61
C LEU A 401 15.98 -2.48 -26.07
N GLU A 402 15.61 -3.35 -25.12
CA GLU A 402 15.10 -4.70 -25.40
C GLU A 402 13.78 -4.67 -26.20
N GLU A 403 12.87 -3.75 -25.87
CA GLU A 403 11.61 -3.52 -26.59
C GLU A 403 11.84 -3.13 -28.05
N LEU A 404 12.90 -2.38 -28.33
CA LEU A 404 13.38 -2.04 -29.67
C LEU A 404 14.18 -3.18 -30.34
N GLY A 405 14.36 -4.31 -29.67
CA GLY A 405 15.10 -5.46 -30.19
C GLY A 405 16.62 -5.26 -30.19
N ILE A 406 17.14 -4.34 -29.37
CA ILE A 406 18.58 -4.11 -29.21
C ILE A 406 19.11 -5.09 -28.15
N PRO A 407 20.13 -5.90 -28.45
CA PRO A 407 20.73 -6.80 -27.46
C PRO A 407 21.53 -5.99 -26.42
N VAL A 408 21.23 -6.22 -25.14
CA VAL A 408 21.88 -5.53 -24.02
C VAL A 408 22.46 -6.54 -23.03
N THR A 409 23.71 -6.34 -22.63
CA THR A 409 24.36 -7.06 -21.51
C THR A 409 24.58 -6.11 -20.35
N VAL A 410 23.98 -6.39 -19.20
CA VAL A 410 24.20 -5.59 -17.99
C VAL A 410 25.53 -5.97 -17.34
N ILE A 411 26.39 -4.98 -17.08
CA ILE A 411 27.69 -5.17 -16.43
C ILE A 411 27.67 -4.52 -15.05
N GLU A 412 28.03 -5.31 -14.03
CA GLU A 412 28.26 -4.78 -12.68
C GLU A 412 29.56 -3.96 -12.64
N PRO A 413 29.57 -2.76 -12.03
CA PRO A 413 30.76 -1.90 -12.00
C PRO A 413 32.06 -2.59 -11.54
N ARG A 414 32.00 -3.42 -10.49
CA ARG A 414 33.15 -4.19 -9.98
C ARG A 414 33.76 -5.19 -10.97
N ARG A 415 32.99 -5.61 -11.99
CA ARG A 415 33.44 -6.58 -12.99
C ARG A 415 34.08 -5.92 -14.22
N ILE A 416 33.98 -4.60 -14.36
CA ILE A 416 34.54 -3.85 -15.50
C ILE A 416 36.01 -4.23 -15.79
N PRO A 417 36.92 -4.33 -14.80
CA PRO A 417 38.33 -4.67 -15.06
C PRO A 417 38.54 -6.07 -15.65
N THR A 418 37.60 -6.99 -15.41
CA THR A 418 37.67 -8.39 -15.84
C THR A 418 36.81 -8.68 -17.07
N PHE A 419 36.02 -7.72 -17.52
CA PHE A 419 35.12 -7.88 -18.65
C PHE A 419 35.83 -7.49 -19.94
N ASP A 420 35.74 -8.31 -20.97
CA ASP A 420 36.26 -7.95 -22.30
C ASP A 420 35.30 -6.97 -22.98
N LEU A 421 35.53 -5.67 -22.76
CA LEU A 421 34.71 -4.59 -23.32
C LEU A 421 34.80 -4.51 -24.86
N SER A 422 35.83 -5.08 -25.49
CA SER A 422 35.99 -5.07 -26.95
C SER A 422 34.89 -5.83 -27.69
N LYS A 423 34.16 -6.70 -26.98
CA LYS A 423 33.00 -7.43 -27.50
C LYS A 423 31.77 -6.55 -27.74
N PHE A 424 31.77 -5.33 -27.23
CA PHE A 424 30.65 -4.39 -27.36
C PHE A 424 31.01 -3.27 -28.32
N THR A 425 30.08 -2.93 -29.20
CA THR A 425 30.21 -1.74 -30.05
C THR A 425 29.95 -0.46 -29.25
N THR A 426 29.13 -0.56 -28.19
CA THR A 426 28.74 0.57 -27.35
C THR A 426 28.68 0.15 -25.88
N VAL A 427 29.22 0.99 -24.99
CA VAL A 427 28.99 0.91 -23.55
C VAL A 427 28.15 2.13 -23.14
N VAL A 428 27.07 1.89 -22.40
CA VAL A 428 26.18 2.92 -21.87
C VAL A 428 26.26 2.91 -20.34
N VAL A 429 26.55 4.08 -19.77
CA VAL A 429 26.51 4.33 -18.32
C VAL A 429 25.19 5.01 -17.99
N GLY A 430 24.37 4.37 -17.17
CA GLY A 430 23.04 4.84 -16.81
C GLY A 430 23.02 6.08 -15.93
N PRO A 431 21.85 6.72 -15.79
CA PRO A 431 21.68 7.96 -15.05
C PRO A 431 22.15 7.82 -13.60
N ARG A 432 23.02 8.73 -13.16
CA ARG A 432 23.59 8.79 -11.81
C ARG A 432 24.37 7.55 -11.39
N ALA A 433 24.79 6.69 -12.32
CA ALA A 433 25.58 5.50 -11.98
C ALA A 433 26.89 5.86 -11.25
N TYR A 434 27.57 6.93 -11.64
CA TYR A 434 28.79 7.40 -10.94
C TYR A 434 28.52 7.82 -9.50
N GLN A 435 27.38 8.47 -9.23
CA GLN A 435 27.00 8.84 -7.87
C GLN A 435 26.66 7.62 -7.01
N ALA A 436 26.05 6.60 -7.61
CA ALA A 436 25.59 5.41 -6.91
C ALA A 436 26.68 4.36 -6.67
N SER A 437 27.78 4.41 -7.42
CA SER A 437 28.80 3.35 -7.42
C SER A 437 30.22 3.90 -7.33
N ARG A 438 30.86 3.65 -6.18
CA ARG A 438 32.30 3.90 -6.03
C ARG A 438 33.13 2.99 -6.92
N ASP A 439 32.74 1.72 -7.08
CA ASP A 439 33.42 0.78 -7.99
C ASP A 439 33.44 1.29 -9.44
N LEU A 440 32.40 2.01 -9.88
CA LEU A 440 32.38 2.60 -11.21
C LEU A 440 33.39 3.75 -11.33
N ILE A 441 33.48 4.60 -10.31
CA ILE A 441 34.47 5.68 -10.25
C ILE A 441 35.88 5.09 -10.28
N ASP A 442 36.15 4.12 -9.40
CA ASP A 442 37.48 3.53 -9.25
C ASP A 442 37.92 2.78 -10.52
N ASN A 443 36.99 2.24 -11.31
CA ASN A 443 37.26 1.52 -12.56
C ASN A 443 36.99 2.33 -13.84
N ASN A 444 36.78 3.65 -13.76
CA ASN A 444 36.41 4.44 -14.93
C ASN A 444 37.50 4.48 -16.01
N SER A 445 38.77 4.31 -15.64
CA SER A 445 39.88 4.30 -16.59
C SER A 445 39.68 3.26 -17.70
N PHE A 446 39.14 2.07 -17.38
CA PHE A 446 38.82 1.03 -18.36
C PHE A 446 37.78 1.46 -19.39
N LEU A 447 36.79 2.29 -18.99
CA LEU A 447 35.79 2.84 -19.90
C LEU A 447 36.39 3.90 -20.83
N LEU A 448 37.28 4.74 -20.30
CA LEU A 448 38.00 5.71 -21.11
C LEU A 448 38.96 5.03 -22.10
N ASP A 449 39.65 3.96 -21.68
CA ASP A 449 40.52 3.19 -22.56
C ASP A 449 39.73 2.47 -23.66
N TYR A 450 38.57 1.91 -23.33
CA TYR A 450 37.63 1.39 -24.32
C TYR A 450 37.25 2.45 -25.37
N SER A 451 36.93 3.67 -24.92
CA SER A 451 36.60 4.77 -25.83
C SER A 451 37.80 5.22 -26.69
N ARG A 452 39.00 5.30 -26.10
CA ARG A 452 40.25 5.61 -26.84
C ARG A 452 40.55 4.57 -27.92
N ASN A 453 40.21 3.31 -27.67
CA ASN A 453 40.37 2.21 -28.63
C ASN A 453 39.25 2.15 -29.68
N GLY A 454 38.44 3.20 -29.82
CA GLY A 454 37.41 3.32 -30.87
C GLY A 454 36.02 2.84 -30.46
N GLY A 455 35.84 2.40 -29.20
CA GLY A 455 34.54 2.07 -28.65
C GLY A 455 33.65 3.30 -28.45
N THR A 456 32.32 3.13 -28.56
CA THR A 456 31.37 4.23 -28.27
C THR A 456 30.97 4.20 -26.81
N LEU A 457 31.31 5.25 -26.05
CA LEU A 457 30.89 5.40 -24.65
C LEU A 457 29.81 6.47 -24.54
N VAL A 458 28.62 6.09 -24.06
CA VAL A 458 27.51 7.01 -23.78
C VAL A 458 27.35 7.12 -22.28
N VAL A 459 27.42 8.35 -21.73
CA VAL A 459 27.21 8.60 -20.30
C VAL A 459 25.93 9.39 -20.11
N GLN A 460 24.96 8.79 -19.44
CA GLN A 460 23.72 9.43 -19.07
C GLN A 460 23.88 10.06 -17.69
N TYR A 461 23.81 11.39 -17.61
CA TYR A 461 23.68 12.15 -16.36
C TYR A 461 24.50 11.67 -15.16
N GLY A 462 25.82 11.88 -15.16
CA GLY A 462 26.72 11.44 -14.09
C GLY A 462 26.82 12.37 -12.86
N GLN A 463 26.01 13.43 -12.77
CA GLN A 463 26.04 14.42 -11.68
C GLN A 463 27.43 15.04 -11.45
N TYR A 464 27.67 15.60 -10.26
CA TYR A 464 28.91 16.27 -9.89
C TYR A 464 30.14 15.36 -9.92
N GLU A 465 29.96 14.05 -9.81
CA GLU A 465 31.05 13.08 -9.88
C GLU A 465 31.85 13.22 -11.17
N MET A 466 31.21 13.59 -12.28
CA MET A 466 31.90 13.79 -13.56
C MET A 466 32.93 14.93 -13.57
N THR A 467 32.91 15.84 -12.59
CA THR A 467 33.93 16.91 -12.46
C THR A 467 35.24 16.41 -11.83
N ARG A 468 35.27 15.17 -11.32
CA ARG A 468 36.49 14.60 -10.75
C ARG A 468 37.51 14.31 -11.87
N PRO A 469 38.81 14.50 -11.61
CA PRO A 469 39.85 14.13 -12.56
C PRO A 469 39.71 12.66 -13.01
N GLY A 470 39.83 12.42 -14.31
CA GLY A 470 39.78 11.07 -14.89
C GLY A 470 38.38 10.49 -15.09
N MET A 471 37.30 11.26 -14.88
CA MET A 471 35.92 10.80 -15.15
C MET A 471 35.51 10.98 -16.62
N THR A 472 36.03 12.01 -17.27
CA THR A 472 35.72 12.35 -18.66
C THR A 472 37.02 12.49 -19.47
N PRO A 473 36.98 12.32 -20.81
CA PRO A 473 38.17 12.50 -21.66
C PRO A 473 38.75 13.92 -21.59
N PHE A 474 37.89 14.91 -21.41
CA PHE A 474 38.24 16.32 -21.23
C PHE A 474 37.67 16.82 -19.91
N PRO A 475 38.39 17.69 -19.16
CA PRO A 475 37.86 18.27 -17.93
C PRO A 475 36.54 18.99 -18.16
N ILE A 476 35.58 18.78 -17.26
CA ILE A 476 34.31 19.50 -17.27
C ILE A 476 34.12 20.26 -15.96
N THR A 477 33.52 21.45 -16.06
CA THR A 477 33.14 22.26 -14.90
C THR A 477 31.62 22.38 -14.84
N MET A 478 31.04 22.24 -13.64
CA MET A 478 29.60 22.40 -13.41
C MET A 478 29.35 23.33 -12.23
N GLY A 479 28.40 24.25 -12.39
CA GLY A 479 27.97 25.16 -11.32
C GLY A 479 27.41 24.42 -10.09
N ARG A 480 27.55 25.02 -8.90
CA ARG A 480 26.97 24.53 -7.64
C ARG A 480 26.17 25.64 -6.96
N PRO A 481 24.82 25.57 -6.95
CA PRO A 481 23.99 24.54 -7.60
C PRO A 481 24.08 24.62 -9.13
N HIS A 482 23.78 23.50 -9.81
CA HIS A 482 23.68 23.47 -11.27
C HIS A 482 22.35 24.08 -11.70
N ASP A 483 22.29 24.58 -12.93
CA ASP A 483 21.04 25.05 -13.54
C ASP A 483 20.04 23.91 -13.67
N ARG A 484 18.76 24.21 -13.48
CA ARG A 484 17.67 23.25 -13.59
C ARG A 484 16.69 23.69 -14.65
N VAL A 485 16.32 22.76 -15.54
CA VAL A 485 15.14 22.90 -16.39
C VAL A 485 13.95 22.39 -15.59
N ALA A 486 13.10 23.32 -15.12
CA ALA A 486 11.90 23.01 -14.35
C ALA A 486 10.61 23.07 -15.20
N GLU A 487 10.69 23.63 -16.40
CA GLU A 487 9.61 23.63 -17.38
C GLU A 487 9.73 22.39 -18.27
N GLU A 488 8.77 21.48 -18.16
CA GLU A 488 8.75 20.20 -18.88
C GLU A 488 8.75 20.38 -20.41
N THR A 489 8.12 21.46 -20.89
CA THR A 489 8.01 21.83 -22.30
C THR A 489 9.10 22.80 -22.78
N ALA A 490 10.16 23.00 -21.99
CA ALA A 490 11.24 23.90 -22.35
C ALA A 490 11.82 23.51 -23.72
N ALA A 491 11.82 24.46 -24.66
CA ALA A 491 12.27 24.21 -26.02
C ALA A 491 13.78 23.88 -26.04
N VAL A 492 14.13 22.78 -26.69
CA VAL A 492 15.53 22.41 -26.94
C VAL A 492 15.95 23.02 -28.27
N THR A 493 16.98 23.88 -28.25
CA THR A 493 17.57 24.43 -29.47
C THR A 493 18.71 23.53 -29.95
N ILE A 494 18.59 23.02 -31.17
CA ILE A 494 19.68 22.31 -31.84
C ILE A 494 20.70 23.36 -32.32
N ILE A 495 21.88 23.35 -31.72
CA ILE A 495 22.96 24.31 -32.03
C ILE A 495 23.83 23.88 -33.23
N ASP A 496 23.82 22.60 -33.58
CA ASP A 496 24.50 22.05 -34.76
C ASP A 496 23.66 20.93 -35.37
N SER A 497 22.81 21.29 -36.34
CA SER A 497 21.95 20.34 -37.06
C SER A 497 22.73 19.38 -37.96
N SER A 498 24.01 19.67 -38.22
CA SER A 498 24.87 18.81 -39.02
C SER A 498 25.56 17.73 -38.21
N SER A 499 25.50 17.81 -36.87
CA SER A 499 26.12 16.87 -35.94
C SER A 499 25.71 15.43 -36.24
N ARG A 500 26.70 14.52 -36.24
CA ARG A 500 26.46 13.08 -36.40
C ARG A 500 25.60 12.47 -35.28
N ALA A 501 25.46 13.15 -34.14
CA ALA A 501 24.59 12.72 -33.05
C ALA A 501 23.09 12.95 -33.34
N LEU A 502 22.76 13.71 -34.39
CA LEU A 502 21.38 14.07 -34.76
C LEU A 502 20.95 13.51 -36.13
N ARG A 503 21.82 12.76 -36.82
CA ARG A 503 21.56 12.21 -38.16
C ARG A 503 21.10 10.78 -38.13
#